data_AF-A0A545SBA3-F1
#
_entry.id   AF-A0A545SBA3-F1
#
_cell.length_a   1.000
_cell.length_b   1.000
_cell.length_c   1.000
_cell.angle_alpha   90.00
_cell.angle_beta   90.00
_cell.angle_gamma   90.00
#
_symmetry.space_group_name_H-M   'P 1'
#
loop_
_entity.id
_entity.type
_entity.pdbx_description
1 polymer ?
#
loop_
_entity_poly.entity_id
_entity_poly.type
_entity_poly.pdbx_seq_one_letter_code
_entity_poly.pdbx_strand_id
1 'polypeptide(L)'
;MEHMKEMQRTKEMRHMRAIQQMRGIRHMHKILKTMIIAGLTTAGADGVIMAQKVGGINVATISPNDAIWSKAKFTPVVLYPQTTIKLNDKKANSLNGANKGLKAQVGAIYDGSSMAYKIIWSDPTNNALTGNVSDVYADGLAMQVPVNFSNPKKLPYIGMGSDDRAVLIYLNKVIPSHYEPNGNRDVSTQINHHNTNYFGEELNKFKAQVEALSSKSYAKSYISEGFRSMTQIKDGSSKFGMNMVYNPSTKAWAGVVAKSLNDGNANFSSAGAIPVSFAVWDGGKLNRGGVKKLSGWTAVKFVGKSGGDDLVKELTTPSTGDAKAGKVAVDAMCGSCHTLNASKSAPAYMAPNLSNIGGYSTNAYLAESIKEPSAVIVPGYNRNAHKAMKWYNVDAKTGKRVSTMPPMMTDDKQIANAVAYLKTLKVGVE
;
A
#
# COMPACT_ATOMS: atom_id res chain seq x y z
N MET A 1 -46.06 38.34 -36.40
CA MET A 1 -44.71 38.78 -36.85
C MET A 1 -43.76 39.03 -35.67
N GLU A 2 -44.20 39.68 -34.60
CA GLU A 2 -43.39 39.86 -33.36
C GLU A 2 -42.99 38.55 -32.68
N HIS A 3 -43.91 37.58 -32.61
CA HIS A 3 -43.65 36.30 -31.94
C HIS A 3 -42.54 35.45 -32.61
N MET A 4 -42.27 35.65 -33.91
CA MET A 4 -41.14 35.03 -34.59
C MET A 4 -39.81 35.74 -34.29
N LYS A 5 -39.84 37.07 -34.13
CA LYS A 5 -38.65 37.86 -33.75
C LYS A 5 -38.22 37.53 -32.31
N GLU A 6 -39.18 37.30 -31.41
CA GLU A 6 -38.96 36.86 -30.02
C GLU A 6 -38.26 35.49 -29.97
N MET A 7 -38.75 34.51 -30.74
CA MET A 7 -38.15 33.17 -30.80
C MET A 7 -36.73 33.20 -31.36
N GLN A 8 -36.47 34.04 -32.37
CA GLN A 8 -35.16 34.15 -32.99
C GLN A 8 -34.13 34.77 -32.03
N ARG A 9 -34.50 35.83 -31.29
CA ARG A 9 -33.67 36.40 -30.22
C ARG A 9 -33.37 35.41 -29.10
N THR A 10 -34.35 34.59 -28.74
CA THR A 10 -34.19 33.57 -27.69
C THR A 10 -33.21 32.46 -28.12
N LYS A 11 -33.24 32.09 -29.41
CA LYS A 11 -32.31 31.12 -30.00
C LYS A 11 -30.88 31.66 -30.07
N GLU A 12 -30.72 32.92 -30.48
CA GLU A 12 -29.42 33.61 -30.52
C GLU A 12 -28.81 33.79 -29.12
N MET A 13 -29.62 34.16 -28.12
CA MET A 13 -29.14 34.24 -26.73
C MET A 13 -28.70 32.89 -26.16
N ARG A 14 -29.41 31.80 -26.47
CA ARG A 14 -28.99 30.44 -26.08
C ARG A 14 -27.68 30.02 -26.76
N HIS A 15 -27.50 30.39 -28.03
CA HIS A 15 -26.28 30.10 -28.77
C HIS A 15 -25.08 30.92 -28.25
N MET A 16 -25.29 32.20 -27.92
CA MET A 16 -24.27 33.07 -27.30
C MET A 16 -23.86 32.58 -25.91
N ARG A 17 -24.82 32.14 -25.07
CA ARG A 17 -24.52 31.53 -23.76
C ARG A 17 -23.73 30.23 -23.89
N ALA A 18 -24.05 29.38 -24.87
CA ALA A 18 -23.28 28.16 -25.15
C ALA A 18 -21.84 28.45 -25.61
N ILE A 19 -21.63 29.51 -26.41
CA ILE A 19 -20.30 29.95 -26.85
C ILE A 19 -19.50 30.55 -25.69
N GLN A 20 -20.12 31.32 -24.78
CA GLN A 20 -19.47 31.83 -23.57
C GLN A 20 -19.12 30.71 -22.59
N GLN A 21 -19.98 29.70 -22.42
CA GLN A 21 -19.71 28.53 -21.58
C GLN A 21 -18.56 27.68 -22.17
N MET A 22 -18.51 27.51 -23.49
CA MET A 22 -17.37 26.85 -24.17
C MET A 22 -16.07 27.67 -24.11
N ARG A 23 -16.12 29.00 -24.13
CA ARG A 23 -14.93 29.87 -23.96
C ARG A 23 -14.41 29.87 -22.51
N GLY A 24 -15.29 29.79 -21.51
CA GLY A 24 -14.92 29.59 -20.11
C GLY A 24 -14.25 28.23 -19.85
N ILE A 25 -14.76 27.16 -20.47
CA ILE A 25 -14.17 25.81 -20.38
C ILE A 25 -12.80 25.76 -21.07
N ARG A 26 -12.59 26.52 -22.17
CA ARG A 26 -11.28 26.61 -22.85
C ARG A 26 -10.23 27.44 -22.09
N HIS A 27 -10.63 28.38 -21.22
CA HIS A 27 -9.69 29.09 -20.35
C HIS A 27 -9.32 28.30 -19.09
N MET A 28 -10.22 27.43 -18.59
CA MET A 28 -9.89 26.49 -17.50
C MET A 28 -9.03 25.30 -17.97
N HIS A 29 -9.08 24.95 -19.26
CA HIS A 29 -8.22 23.92 -19.88
C HIS A 29 -6.82 24.41 -20.30
N LYS A 30 -6.47 25.69 -20.05
CA LYS A 30 -5.14 26.23 -20.37
C LYS A 30 -4.15 26.25 -19.19
N ILE A 31 -4.56 25.87 -17.98
CA ILE A 31 -3.66 25.73 -16.82
C ILE A 31 -3.28 24.25 -16.55
N LEU A 32 -3.92 23.30 -17.22
CA LEU A 32 -3.63 21.87 -17.06
C LEU A 32 -2.89 21.30 -18.28
N LYS A 33 -1.72 21.86 -18.58
CA LYS A 33 -0.76 21.24 -19.49
C LYS A 33 0.61 21.32 -18.88
N THR A 34 1.30 20.17 -18.89
CA THR A 34 2.74 20.03 -18.68
C THR A 34 3.18 19.80 -17.22
N MET A 35 2.74 18.69 -16.61
CA MET A 35 3.71 17.87 -15.88
C MET A 35 4.40 16.98 -16.92
N ILE A 36 5.39 17.56 -17.61
CA ILE A 36 6.44 16.72 -18.18
C ILE A 36 7.04 16.00 -16.98
N ILE A 37 7.01 14.67 -17.00
CA ILE A 37 7.87 13.84 -16.17
C ILE A 37 9.29 14.08 -16.70
N ALA A 38 9.84 15.24 -16.38
CA ALA A 38 11.26 15.49 -16.53
C ALA A 38 11.86 14.71 -15.38
N GLY A 39 12.54 13.62 -15.72
CA GLY A 39 13.43 12.92 -14.80
C GLY A 39 14.54 13.88 -14.38
N LEU A 40 14.25 14.78 -13.45
CA LEU A 40 15.27 15.35 -12.58
C LEU A 40 15.60 14.25 -11.57
N THR A 41 16.54 13.39 -11.96
CA THR A 41 17.33 12.60 -11.03
C THR A 41 18.17 13.58 -10.21
N THR A 42 17.55 14.27 -9.26
CA THR A 42 18.33 14.82 -8.14
C THR A 42 18.81 13.60 -7.37
N ALA A 43 20.13 13.43 -7.26
CA ALA A 43 20.77 12.40 -6.46
C ALA A 43 20.35 12.56 -4.98
N GLY A 44 19.18 12.02 -4.64
CA GLY A 44 18.90 11.57 -3.28
C GLY A 44 19.65 10.26 -3.08
N ALA A 45 20.08 9.99 -1.85
CA ALA A 45 20.58 8.67 -1.51
C ALA A 45 19.57 7.62 -1.98
N ASP A 46 20.01 6.69 -2.84
CA ASP A 46 19.15 5.66 -3.41
C ASP A 46 18.35 4.98 -2.29
N GLY A 47 17.02 4.97 -2.43
CA GLY A 47 16.13 4.31 -1.48
C GLY A 47 15.76 5.10 -0.21
N VAL A 48 16.02 6.42 -0.13
CA VAL A 48 15.49 7.28 0.95
C VAL A 48 14.42 8.24 0.43
N ILE A 49 13.29 8.31 1.13
CA ILE A 49 12.24 9.30 0.87
C ILE A 49 12.49 10.53 1.74
N MET A 50 12.65 11.70 1.12
CA MET A 50 12.87 12.95 1.84
C MET A 50 11.53 13.67 2.06
N ALA A 51 10.98 13.58 3.29
CA ALA A 51 9.75 14.27 3.63
C ALA A 51 10.01 15.77 3.78
N GLN A 52 9.46 16.58 2.88
CA GLN A 52 9.67 18.03 2.86
C GLN A 52 8.78 18.71 3.89
N LYS A 53 9.36 19.62 4.69
CA LYS A 53 8.58 20.41 5.64
C LYS A 53 7.71 21.41 4.87
N VAL A 54 6.43 21.48 5.20
CA VAL A 54 5.46 22.42 4.62
C VAL A 54 4.73 23.18 5.72
N GLY A 55 4.12 24.30 5.37
CA GLY A 55 3.31 25.13 6.28
C GLY A 55 2.15 25.79 5.55
N GLY A 56 1.20 26.32 6.32
CA GLY A 56 0.02 27.03 5.79
C GLY A 56 -1.08 26.13 5.21
N ILE A 57 -1.02 24.82 5.45
CA ILE A 57 -2.02 23.85 5.00
C ILE A 57 -2.25 22.79 6.08
N ASN A 58 -3.42 22.14 6.06
CA ASN A 58 -3.68 20.97 6.88
C ASN A 58 -3.19 19.71 6.15
N VAL A 59 -2.05 19.16 6.57
CA VAL A 59 -1.49 17.96 5.92
C VAL A 59 -2.39 16.74 6.05
N ALA A 60 -3.25 16.67 7.07
CA ALA A 60 -4.11 15.52 7.32
C ALA A 60 -5.23 15.32 6.27
N THR A 61 -5.53 16.34 5.45
CA THR A 61 -6.65 16.32 4.49
C THR A 61 -6.19 16.42 3.02
N ILE A 62 -4.91 16.24 2.75
CA ILE A 62 -4.34 16.39 1.40
C ILE A 62 -4.87 15.31 0.45
N SER A 63 -5.11 15.71 -0.80
CA SER A 63 -5.55 14.87 -1.90
C SER A 63 -4.45 14.67 -2.96
N PRO A 64 -4.55 13.64 -3.84
CA PRO A 64 -3.52 13.38 -4.85
C PRO A 64 -3.25 14.53 -5.83
N ASN A 65 -4.26 15.36 -6.11
CA ASN A 65 -4.17 16.44 -7.11
C ASN A 65 -3.76 17.80 -6.50
N ASP A 66 -3.53 17.88 -5.20
CA ASP A 66 -3.20 19.15 -4.55
C ASP A 66 -1.86 19.71 -5.02
N ALA A 67 -1.81 21.02 -5.26
CA ALA A 67 -0.61 21.71 -5.77
C ALA A 67 0.61 21.60 -4.83
N ILE A 68 0.39 21.31 -3.54
CA ILE A 68 1.47 21.15 -2.56
C ILE A 68 2.47 20.05 -2.93
N TRP A 69 2.04 19.04 -3.71
CA TRP A 69 2.93 17.97 -4.17
C TRP A 69 4.07 18.48 -5.06
N SER A 70 3.97 19.69 -5.63
CA SER A 70 5.11 20.35 -6.31
C SER A 70 6.30 20.63 -5.40
N LYS A 71 6.09 20.69 -4.08
CA LYS A 71 7.17 20.86 -3.08
C LYS A 71 7.83 19.53 -2.71
N ALA A 72 7.19 18.39 -2.97
CA ALA A 72 7.73 17.08 -2.61
C ALA A 72 8.81 16.65 -3.61
N LYS A 73 9.85 15.97 -3.10
CA LYS A 73 10.77 15.22 -3.95
C LYS A 73 10.25 13.79 -4.08
N PHE A 74 10.13 13.32 -5.31
CA PHE A 74 9.69 11.94 -5.59
C PHE A 74 10.90 11.02 -5.73
N THR A 75 10.90 9.95 -4.95
CA THR A 75 11.92 8.90 -4.96
C THR A 75 11.33 7.64 -5.58
N PRO A 76 12.02 6.96 -6.51
CA PRO A 76 11.59 5.66 -7.01
C PRO A 76 11.66 4.60 -5.90
N VAL A 77 10.56 3.86 -5.70
CA VAL A 77 10.47 2.72 -4.79
C VAL A 77 9.97 1.51 -5.57
N VAL A 78 10.66 0.38 -5.45
CA VAL A 78 10.27 -0.85 -6.14
C VAL A 78 9.34 -1.69 -5.27
N LEU A 79 8.20 -2.10 -5.84
CA LEU A 79 7.23 -2.99 -5.23
C LEU A 79 7.36 -4.38 -5.86
N TYR A 80 7.79 -5.37 -5.09
CA TYR A 80 8.00 -6.74 -5.55
C TYR A 80 6.79 -7.64 -5.26
N PRO A 81 6.51 -8.66 -6.10
CA PRO A 81 5.45 -9.62 -5.84
C PRO A 81 5.68 -10.38 -4.53
N GLN A 82 4.66 -10.43 -3.67
CA GLN A 82 4.68 -11.25 -2.47
C GLN A 82 4.64 -12.75 -2.83
N THR A 83 5.54 -13.54 -2.27
CA THR A 83 5.65 -15.00 -2.51
C THR A 83 5.41 -15.86 -1.28
N THR A 84 5.42 -15.28 -0.08
CA THR A 84 5.27 -15.96 1.22
C THR A 84 3.92 -16.65 1.35
N ILE A 85 2.83 -15.97 0.99
CA ILE A 85 1.47 -16.52 1.10
C ILE A 85 0.87 -16.70 -0.29
N LYS A 86 0.39 -17.92 -0.55
CA LYS A 86 -0.35 -18.27 -1.77
C LYS A 86 -1.85 -18.36 -1.46
N LEU A 87 -2.68 -17.86 -2.37
CA LEU A 87 -4.13 -17.95 -2.23
C LEU A 87 -4.65 -19.32 -2.70
N ASN A 88 -5.80 -19.73 -2.15
CA ASN A 88 -6.54 -20.91 -2.63
C ASN A 88 -7.38 -20.55 -3.86
N ASP A 89 -6.73 -19.96 -4.86
CA ASP A 89 -7.35 -19.50 -6.09
C ASP A 89 -6.39 -19.72 -7.25
N LYS A 90 -6.68 -20.74 -8.06
CA LYS A 90 -5.82 -21.14 -9.18
C LYS A 90 -5.72 -20.05 -10.24
N LYS A 91 -6.81 -19.33 -10.53
CA LYS A 91 -6.87 -18.30 -11.58
C LYS A 91 -6.01 -17.10 -11.19
N ALA A 92 -6.20 -16.57 -9.98
CA ALA A 92 -5.38 -15.47 -9.48
C ALA A 92 -3.90 -15.85 -9.40
N ASN A 93 -3.57 -17.05 -8.91
CA ASN A 93 -2.18 -17.49 -8.87
C ASN A 93 -1.55 -17.60 -10.27
N SER A 94 -2.31 -18.04 -11.27
CA SER A 94 -1.84 -18.13 -12.66
C SER A 94 -1.59 -16.75 -13.27
N LEU A 95 -2.52 -15.80 -13.10
CA LEU A 95 -2.40 -14.43 -13.63
C LEU A 95 -1.20 -13.67 -13.05
N ASN A 96 -0.75 -14.04 -11.85
CA ASN A 96 0.33 -13.37 -11.14
C ASN A 96 1.66 -14.12 -11.14
N GLY A 97 1.74 -15.31 -11.76
CA GLY A 97 2.92 -16.18 -11.70
C GLY A 97 4.16 -15.61 -12.38
N ALA A 98 3.99 -14.72 -13.37
CA ALA A 98 5.07 -14.07 -14.11
C ALA A 98 5.21 -12.57 -13.76
N ASN A 99 4.64 -12.11 -12.65
CA ASN A 99 4.71 -10.71 -12.28
C ASN A 99 6.16 -10.28 -12.04
N LYS A 100 6.49 -9.12 -12.60
CA LYS A 100 7.73 -8.37 -12.32
C LYS A 100 7.52 -7.43 -11.13
N GLY A 101 8.62 -6.91 -10.62
CA GLY A 101 8.59 -5.76 -9.70
C GLY A 101 8.07 -4.52 -10.42
N LEU A 102 7.37 -3.65 -9.70
CA LEU A 102 6.81 -2.40 -10.21
C LEU A 102 7.58 -1.22 -9.62
N LYS A 103 8.02 -0.28 -10.46
CA LYS A 103 8.59 0.98 -9.98
C LYS A 103 7.47 1.99 -9.71
N ALA A 104 7.31 2.36 -8.45
CA ALA A 104 6.43 3.44 -8.02
C ALA A 104 7.24 4.70 -7.71
N GLN A 105 6.63 5.88 -7.86
CA GLN A 105 7.21 7.16 -7.43
C GLN A 105 6.58 7.56 -6.11
N VAL A 106 7.40 7.83 -5.09
CA VAL A 106 6.92 8.18 -3.75
C VAL A 106 7.46 9.53 -3.31
N GLY A 107 6.55 10.46 -3.00
CA GLY A 107 6.87 11.74 -2.38
C GLY A 107 6.27 11.83 -0.99
N ALA A 108 6.91 12.59 -0.10
CA ALA A 108 6.41 12.83 1.25
C ALA A 108 6.54 14.30 1.67
N ILE A 109 5.60 14.75 2.50
CA ILE A 109 5.57 16.08 3.12
C ILE A 109 5.10 15.99 4.56
N TYR A 110 5.48 16.95 5.40
CA TYR A 110 5.07 17.00 6.81
C TYR A 110 4.98 18.43 7.33
N ASP A 111 4.12 18.69 8.32
CA ASP A 111 3.95 20.02 8.94
C ASP A 111 4.43 20.08 10.42
N GLY A 112 4.91 18.96 10.94
CA GLY A 112 5.34 18.80 12.34
C GLY A 112 4.29 18.19 13.25
N SER A 113 3.02 18.19 12.86
CA SER A 113 1.91 17.50 13.53
C SER A 113 1.43 16.27 12.76
N SER A 114 1.54 16.33 11.43
CA SER A 114 1.01 15.36 10.48
C SER A 114 1.99 15.18 9.32
N MET A 115 1.80 14.08 8.61
CA MET A 115 2.56 13.76 7.42
C MET A 115 1.68 13.16 6.34
N ALA A 116 2.05 13.38 5.08
CA ALA A 116 1.38 12.79 3.94
C ALA A 116 2.39 12.16 2.98
N TYR A 117 1.98 11.06 2.38
CA TYR A 117 2.70 10.32 1.35
C TYR A 117 1.87 10.31 0.08
N LYS A 118 2.50 10.57 -1.06
CA LYS A 118 1.91 10.34 -2.37
C LYS A 118 2.69 9.25 -3.08
N ILE A 119 1.99 8.22 -3.51
CA ILE A 119 2.54 7.14 -4.32
C ILE A 119 1.86 7.11 -5.67
N ILE A 120 2.65 7.03 -6.72
CA ILE A 120 2.20 6.96 -8.12
C ILE A 120 2.74 5.67 -8.72
N TRP A 121 1.86 4.86 -9.32
CA TRP A 121 2.27 3.62 -9.97
C TRP A 121 1.49 3.39 -11.26
N SER A 122 2.15 2.73 -12.22
CA SER A 122 1.52 2.32 -13.47
C SER A 122 0.56 1.17 -13.22
N ASP A 123 -0.65 1.30 -13.75
CA ASP A 123 -1.66 0.25 -13.77
C ASP A 123 -2.52 0.47 -15.03
N PRO A 124 -2.53 -0.47 -15.99
CA PRO A 124 -3.32 -0.32 -17.21
C PRO A 124 -4.83 -0.36 -16.94
N THR A 125 -5.24 -0.72 -15.72
CA THR A 125 -6.62 -0.94 -15.33
C THR A 125 -7.08 0.04 -14.24
N ASN A 126 -8.39 0.28 -14.22
CA ASN A 126 -9.08 1.06 -13.18
C ASN A 126 -10.21 0.18 -12.63
N ASN A 127 -9.84 -0.74 -11.75
CA ASN A 127 -10.77 -1.71 -11.22
C ASN A 127 -11.40 -1.22 -9.92
N ALA A 128 -12.72 -1.15 -9.93
CA ALA A 128 -13.52 -0.76 -8.79
C ALA A 128 -14.41 -1.93 -8.35
N LEU A 129 -14.59 -2.12 -7.04
CA LEU A 129 -15.51 -3.13 -6.50
C LEU A 129 -16.91 -2.51 -6.36
N THR A 130 -17.83 -2.87 -7.26
CA THR A 130 -19.18 -2.26 -7.35
C THR A 130 -20.27 -2.98 -6.55
N GLY A 131 -19.95 -4.08 -5.86
CA GLY A 131 -20.88 -4.84 -5.02
C GLY A 131 -21.84 -5.78 -5.75
N ASN A 132 -22.02 -5.62 -7.06
CA ASN A 132 -22.98 -6.41 -7.85
C ASN A 132 -22.42 -7.76 -8.35
N VAL A 133 -21.12 -7.98 -8.20
CA VAL A 133 -20.43 -9.19 -8.68
C VAL A 133 -19.39 -9.61 -7.64
N SER A 134 -19.36 -10.90 -7.29
CA SER A 134 -18.53 -11.42 -6.20
C SER A 134 -17.11 -11.82 -6.61
N ASP A 135 -16.81 -11.91 -7.91
CA ASP A 135 -15.50 -12.33 -8.44
C ASP A 135 -14.67 -11.18 -9.03
N VAL A 136 -15.10 -9.93 -8.80
CA VAL A 136 -14.39 -8.72 -9.17
C VAL A 136 -13.63 -8.18 -7.96
N TYR A 137 -12.43 -7.66 -8.17
CA TYR A 137 -11.61 -7.09 -7.12
C TYR A 137 -11.21 -5.66 -7.49
N ALA A 138 -11.12 -4.80 -6.47
CA ALA A 138 -10.71 -3.42 -6.64
C ALA A 138 -9.20 -3.29 -6.65
N ASP A 139 -8.72 -2.27 -7.35
CA ASP A 139 -7.39 -1.73 -7.11
C ASP A 139 -7.30 -1.20 -5.68
N GLY A 140 -6.09 -1.25 -5.12
CA GLY A 140 -5.89 -0.85 -3.74
C GLY A 140 -4.47 -0.42 -3.43
N LEU A 141 -4.36 0.37 -2.37
CA LEU A 141 -3.12 0.86 -1.81
C LEU A 141 -3.12 0.59 -0.31
N ALA A 142 -1.99 0.12 0.22
CA ALA A 142 -1.73 0.13 1.63
C ALA A 142 -0.38 0.77 1.94
N MET A 143 -0.29 1.38 3.11
CA MET A 143 0.95 1.79 3.75
C MET A 143 1.01 1.15 5.13
N GLN A 144 2.18 0.67 5.54
CA GLN A 144 2.41 0.23 6.90
C GLN A 144 3.61 0.94 7.53
N VAL A 145 3.54 1.10 8.86
CA VAL A 145 4.59 1.64 9.72
C VAL A 145 4.70 0.77 10.96
N PRO A 146 5.91 0.53 11.50
CA PRO A 146 6.04 -0.20 12.75
C PRO A 146 5.60 0.67 13.94
N VAL A 147 5.02 0.02 14.94
CA VAL A 147 4.70 0.67 16.22
C VAL A 147 5.99 1.03 16.97
N ASN A 148 7.00 0.15 16.90
CA ASN A 148 8.31 0.35 17.49
C ASN A 148 9.42 0.08 16.47
N PHE A 149 10.37 1.00 16.37
CA PHE A 149 11.55 0.91 15.49
C PHE A 149 12.79 1.52 16.16
N SER A 150 12.82 1.59 17.50
CA SER A 150 13.98 2.12 18.24
C SER A 150 15.28 1.37 17.94
N ASN A 151 15.17 0.08 17.59
CA ASN A 151 16.26 -0.71 17.04
C ASN A 151 16.04 -0.96 15.53
N PRO A 152 16.76 -0.26 14.64
CA PRO A 152 16.64 -0.44 13.19
C PRO A 152 16.92 -1.85 12.68
N LYS A 153 17.66 -2.67 13.44
CA LYS A 153 17.98 -4.05 13.07
C LYS A 153 16.88 -5.04 13.44
N LYS A 154 15.91 -4.64 14.27
CA LYS A 154 14.84 -5.50 14.78
C LYS A 154 13.46 -5.00 14.31
N LEU A 155 13.37 -4.54 13.07
CA LEU A 155 12.09 -4.12 12.49
C LEU A 155 11.10 -5.30 12.38
N PRO A 156 9.79 -5.03 12.43
CA PRO A 156 8.78 -6.06 12.18
C PRO A 156 8.92 -6.73 10.82
N TYR A 157 8.45 -7.97 10.71
CA TYR A 157 8.35 -8.64 9.42
C TYR A 157 7.47 -7.84 8.44
N ILE A 158 7.92 -7.72 7.19
CA ILE A 158 7.27 -6.87 6.19
C ILE A 158 5.86 -7.34 5.82
N GLY A 159 5.57 -8.64 5.98
CA GLY A 159 4.25 -9.21 5.75
C GLY A 159 3.29 -8.99 6.92
N MET A 160 3.17 -7.74 7.38
CA MET A 160 2.23 -7.28 8.41
C MET A 160 2.62 -7.59 9.86
N GLY A 161 3.91 -7.57 10.17
CA GLY A 161 4.44 -7.73 11.53
C GLY A 161 4.81 -9.16 11.90
N SER A 162 5.31 -9.32 13.12
CA SER A 162 5.67 -10.60 13.75
C SER A 162 5.38 -10.51 15.24
N ASP A 163 5.52 -11.62 15.98
CA ASP A 163 5.36 -11.65 17.43
C ASP A 163 6.14 -10.49 18.10
N ASP A 164 5.49 -9.76 19.00
CA ASP A 164 6.00 -8.58 19.73
C ASP A 164 6.51 -7.43 18.85
N ARG A 165 6.19 -7.45 17.55
CA ARG A 165 6.64 -6.46 16.56
C ARG A 165 5.45 -6.06 15.70
N ALA A 166 4.58 -5.26 16.29
CA ALA A 166 3.37 -4.77 15.64
C ALA A 166 3.65 -3.71 14.56
N VAL A 167 2.78 -3.69 13.56
CA VAL A 167 2.68 -2.63 12.55
C VAL A 167 1.29 -2.02 12.55
N LEU A 168 1.22 -0.73 12.27
CA LEU A 168 -0.01 -0.04 11.85
C LEU A 168 -0.11 -0.10 10.33
N ILE A 169 -1.29 -0.38 9.82
CA ILE A 169 -1.57 -0.54 8.39
C ILE A 169 -2.74 0.35 8.02
N TYR A 170 -2.56 1.18 7.00
CA TYR A 170 -3.60 2.02 6.41
C TYR A 170 -3.90 1.50 5.01
N LEU A 171 -5.13 1.08 4.77
CA LEU A 171 -5.57 0.42 3.53
C LEU A 171 -6.68 1.22 2.87
N ASN A 172 -6.49 1.52 1.60
CA ASN A 172 -7.50 2.07 0.71
C ASN A 172 -7.83 1.09 -0.43
N LYS A 173 -9.11 0.99 -0.80
CA LYS A 173 -9.58 0.27 -1.98
C LYS A 173 -10.53 1.13 -2.78
N VAL A 174 -10.49 0.97 -4.10
CA VAL A 174 -11.42 1.62 -5.02
C VAL A 174 -12.79 0.95 -4.93
N ILE A 175 -13.60 1.44 -4.00
CA ILE A 175 -14.99 1.03 -3.82
C ILE A 175 -15.84 2.27 -4.13
N PRO A 176 -16.62 2.29 -5.22
CA PRO A 176 -17.56 3.35 -5.48
C PRO A 176 -18.56 3.44 -4.33
N SER A 177 -19.10 4.64 -4.11
CA SER A 177 -20.21 4.82 -3.19
C SER A 177 -21.30 3.80 -3.49
N HIS A 178 -21.58 2.92 -2.53
CA HIS A 178 -22.74 2.05 -2.56
C HIS A 178 -23.83 2.70 -1.72
N TYR A 179 -25.05 2.63 -2.23
CA TYR A 179 -26.25 3.14 -1.59
C TYR A 179 -27.05 1.93 -1.14
N GLU A 180 -27.46 1.87 0.13
CA GLU A 180 -28.44 0.89 0.56
C GLU A 180 -29.71 1.09 -0.29
N PRO A 181 -30.08 0.11 -1.15
CA PRO A 181 -31.11 0.33 -2.16
C PRO A 181 -32.51 0.53 -1.58
N ASN A 182 -32.69 0.37 -0.26
CA ASN A 182 -34.00 0.34 0.38
C ASN A 182 -34.14 1.26 1.60
N GLY A 183 -33.22 2.23 1.81
CA GLY A 183 -33.32 3.17 2.93
C GLY A 183 -33.48 2.48 4.28
N ASN A 184 -32.79 1.35 4.49
CA ASN A 184 -32.90 0.53 5.70
C ASN A 184 -34.31 -0.07 5.94
N ARG A 185 -35.00 -0.45 4.85
CA ARG A 185 -36.37 -1.02 4.82
C ARG A 185 -37.49 -0.02 5.14
N ASP A 186 -37.23 1.28 5.10
CA ASP A 186 -38.29 2.28 5.24
C ASP A 186 -39.08 2.40 3.93
N VAL A 187 -40.33 1.94 3.92
CA VAL A 187 -41.21 1.97 2.74
C VAL A 187 -41.45 3.41 2.24
N SER A 188 -41.37 4.42 3.11
CA SER A 188 -41.50 5.83 2.72
C SER A 188 -40.38 6.33 1.80
N THR A 189 -39.26 5.59 1.74
CA THR A 189 -38.11 5.88 0.89
C THR A 189 -38.15 5.21 -0.49
N GLN A 190 -39.18 4.40 -0.78
CA GLN A 190 -39.35 3.68 -2.04
C GLN A 190 -40.19 4.51 -3.04
N ILE A 191 -39.66 5.64 -3.49
CA ILE A 191 -40.37 6.55 -4.40
C ILE A 191 -40.18 6.11 -5.86
N ASN A 192 -41.25 6.11 -6.67
CA ASN A 192 -41.13 5.87 -8.11
C ASN A 192 -40.42 7.04 -8.80
N HIS A 193 -39.18 6.80 -9.24
CA HIS A 193 -38.30 7.80 -9.88
C HIS A 193 -38.86 8.43 -11.18
N HIS A 194 -39.96 7.90 -11.74
CA HIS A 194 -40.56 8.41 -12.98
C HIS A 194 -41.68 9.44 -12.76
N ASN A 195 -42.14 9.66 -11.52
CA ASN A 195 -43.25 10.59 -11.24
C ASN A 195 -42.75 11.96 -10.74
N THR A 196 -41.95 12.62 -11.59
CA THR A 196 -41.26 13.88 -11.24
C THR A 196 -42.18 15.09 -11.06
N ASN A 197 -43.42 15.02 -11.56
CA ASN A 197 -44.38 16.13 -11.51
C ASN A 197 -45.00 16.31 -10.11
N TYR A 198 -45.06 15.24 -9.30
CA TYR A 198 -45.62 15.29 -7.95
C TYR A 198 -44.55 15.22 -6.85
N PHE A 199 -43.42 14.55 -7.11
CA PHE A 199 -42.42 14.24 -6.09
C PHE A 199 -41.04 14.82 -6.38
N GLY A 200 -40.92 15.83 -7.24
CA GLY A 200 -39.63 16.36 -7.70
C GLY A 200 -38.73 16.88 -6.57
N GLU A 201 -39.29 17.65 -5.64
CA GLU A 201 -38.55 18.17 -4.48
C GLU A 201 -38.18 17.06 -3.49
N GLU A 202 -39.10 16.14 -3.22
CA GLU A 202 -38.89 15.01 -2.31
C GLU A 202 -37.86 14.03 -2.89
N LEU A 203 -37.87 13.76 -4.20
CA LEU A 203 -36.84 12.98 -4.90
C LEU A 203 -35.46 13.63 -4.80
N ASN A 204 -35.37 14.95 -4.92
CA ASN A 204 -34.09 15.66 -4.77
C ASN A 204 -33.57 15.61 -3.33
N LYS A 205 -34.46 15.83 -2.34
CA LYS A 205 -34.13 15.72 -0.92
C LYS A 205 -33.73 14.29 -0.54
N PHE A 206 -34.46 13.29 -1.05
CA PHE A 206 -34.15 11.88 -0.88
C PHE A 206 -32.80 11.51 -1.48
N LYS A 207 -32.52 11.92 -2.72
CA LYS A 207 -31.20 11.71 -3.36
C LYS A 207 -30.07 12.34 -2.54
N ALA A 208 -30.26 13.57 -2.04
CA ALA A 208 -29.27 14.23 -1.19
C ALA A 208 -29.06 13.50 0.16
N GLN A 209 -30.14 12.98 0.76
CA GLN A 209 -30.06 12.16 1.98
C GLN A 209 -29.35 10.82 1.73
N VAL A 210 -29.69 10.12 0.64
CA VAL A 210 -29.03 8.89 0.20
C VAL A 210 -27.56 9.13 -0.14
N GLU A 211 -27.23 10.26 -0.77
CA GLU A 211 -25.85 10.70 -1.03
C GLU A 211 -25.08 10.97 0.25
N ALA A 212 -25.71 11.59 1.25
CA ALA A 212 -25.13 11.78 2.57
C ALA A 212 -24.94 10.46 3.35
N LEU A 213 -25.79 9.46 3.09
CA LEU A 213 -25.70 8.10 3.66
C LEU A 213 -24.71 7.19 2.90
N SER A 214 -24.20 7.63 1.75
CA SER A 214 -23.26 6.82 0.97
C SER A 214 -22.03 6.47 1.81
N SER A 215 -21.67 5.19 1.83
CA SER A 215 -20.38 4.80 2.38
C SER A 215 -19.30 5.39 1.47
N LYS A 216 -18.60 6.42 1.98
CA LYS A 216 -17.41 6.99 1.35
C LYS A 216 -16.28 5.95 1.25
N SER A 217 -15.27 6.28 0.46
CA SER A 217 -14.06 5.51 0.14
C SER A 217 -13.66 4.50 1.22
N TYR A 218 -13.36 3.27 0.80
CA TYR A 218 -12.85 2.24 1.71
C TYR A 218 -11.47 2.68 2.21
N ALA A 219 -11.41 3.34 3.37
CA ALA A 219 -10.19 3.74 4.05
C ALA A 219 -10.23 3.20 5.47
N LYS A 220 -9.34 2.28 5.82
CA LYS A 220 -9.33 1.59 7.12
C LYS A 220 -7.92 1.53 7.68
N SER A 221 -7.81 1.65 9.00
CA SER A 221 -6.59 1.40 9.74
C SER A 221 -6.67 0.10 10.54
N TYR A 222 -5.53 -0.56 10.67
CA TYR A 222 -5.38 -1.83 11.36
C TYR A 222 -4.10 -1.85 12.19
N ILE A 223 -4.07 -2.67 13.22
CA ILE A 223 -2.85 -3.11 13.92
C ILE A 223 -2.64 -4.60 13.63
N SER A 224 -1.40 -5.05 13.48
CA SER A 224 -1.08 -6.42 13.10
C SER A 224 0.30 -6.89 13.57
N GLU A 225 0.40 -8.16 13.93
CA GLU A 225 1.60 -8.91 14.31
C GLU A 225 1.64 -10.23 13.52
N GLY A 226 1.70 -10.13 12.19
CA GLY A 226 1.62 -11.23 11.24
C GLY A 226 0.31 -11.34 10.46
N PHE A 227 0.26 -12.24 9.48
CA PHE A 227 -0.79 -12.30 8.46
C PHE A 227 -2.23 -12.51 8.98
N ARG A 228 -2.41 -12.97 10.22
CA ARG A 228 -3.73 -13.33 10.78
C ARG A 228 -4.11 -12.62 12.06
N SER A 229 -3.29 -11.71 12.55
CA SER A 229 -3.59 -10.90 13.74
C SER A 229 -4.13 -9.51 13.38
N MET A 230 -4.25 -9.21 12.07
CA MET A 230 -4.73 -7.93 11.59
C MET A 230 -6.13 -7.61 12.15
N THR A 231 -6.18 -6.60 13.00
CA THR A 231 -7.39 -6.15 13.70
C THR A 231 -7.66 -4.70 13.33
N GLN A 232 -8.90 -4.39 12.93
CA GLN A 232 -9.26 -3.02 12.55
C GLN A 232 -9.31 -2.14 13.81
N ILE A 233 -8.70 -0.96 13.73
CA ILE A 233 -8.80 0.07 14.77
C ILE A 233 -10.11 0.83 14.53
N LYS A 234 -11.02 0.79 15.52
CA LYS A 234 -12.38 1.37 15.42
C LYS A 234 -12.73 2.35 16.54
N ASP A 235 -11.83 2.52 17.50
CA ASP A 235 -12.01 3.37 18.69
C ASP A 235 -11.85 4.88 18.42
N GLY A 236 -11.57 5.26 17.17
CA GLY A 236 -11.37 6.66 16.78
C GLY A 236 -9.98 7.22 17.10
N SER A 237 -9.07 6.43 17.68
CA SER A 237 -7.69 6.87 18.00
C SER A 237 -6.87 7.19 16.74
N SER A 238 -7.08 6.42 15.68
CA SER A 238 -6.37 6.55 14.42
C SER A 238 -6.81 7.78 13.62
N LYS A 239 -5.97 8.82 13.59
CA LYS A 239 -6.19 10.06 12.83
C LYS A 239 -5.49 10.01 11.47
N PHE A 240 -6.23 9.64 10.42
CA PHE A 240 -5.69 9.49 9.07
C PHE A 240 -6.74 9.78 7.99
N GLY A 241 -6.26 10.05 6.77
CA GLY A 241 -7.04 10.18 5.55
C GLY A 241 -6.34 9.47 4.40
N MET A 242 -7.11 8.85 3.51
CA MET A 242 -6.58 8.22 2.30
C MET A 242 -7.48 8.52 1.10
N ASN A 243 -6.86 8.79 -0.04
CA ASN A 243 -7.53 9.08 -1.30
C ASN A 243 -6.76 8.47 -2.47
N MET A 244 -7.47 8.02 -3.50
CA MET A 244 -6.88 7.48 -4.73
C MET A 244 -7.55 8.08 -5.96
N VAL A 245 -6.77 8.41 -6.98
CA VAL A 245 -7.24 8.94 -8.27
C VAL A 245 -6.54 8.20 -9.40
N TYR A 246 -7.32 7.75 -10.40
CA TYR A 246 -6.78 7.14 -11.61
C TYR A 246 -6.63 8.20 -12.71
N ASN A 247 -5.49 8.20 -13.39
CA ASN A 247 -5.27 9.00 -14.59
C ASN A 247 -5.32 8.10 -15.85
N PRO A 248 -6.40 8.17 -16.66
CA PRO A 248 -6.54 7.33 -17.85
C PRO A 248 -5.54 7.66 -18.95
N SER A 249 -5.01 8.90 -19.00
CA SER A 249 -4.05 9.30 -20.03
C SER A 249 -2.66 8.69 -19.80
N THR A 250 -2.25 8.57 -18.54
CA THR A 250 -0.97 7.97 -18.16
C THR A 250 -1.08 6.52 -17.74
N LYS A 251 -2.31 5.97 -17.65
CA LYS A 251 -2.59 4.62 -17.12
C LYS A 251 -1.92 4.39 -15.76
N ALA A 252 -2.19 5.29 -14.83
CA ALA A 252 -1.53 5.29 -13.54
C ALA A 252 -2.49 5.69 -12.42
N TRP A 253 -2.30 5.07 -11.27
CA TRP A 253 -2.92 5.48 -10.01
C TRP A 253 -2.02 6.46 -9.27
N ALA A 254 -2.64 7.44 -8.61
CA ALA A 254 -2.02 8.26 -7.59
C ALA A 254 -2.81 8.10 -6.28
N GLY A 255 -2.17 7.56 -5.25
CA GLY A 255 -2.73 7.42 -3.92
C GLY A 255 -2.04 8.32 -2.91
N VAL A 256 -2.82 8.85 -1.96
CA VAL A 256 -2.32 9.62 -0.82
C VAL A 256 -2.70 8.93 0.48
N VAL A 257 -1.75 8.90 1.41
CA VAL A 257 -1.95 8.51 2.81
C VAL A 257 -1.49 9.68 3.67
N ALA A 258 -2.42 10.30 4.40
CA ALA A 258 -2.14 11.36 5.36
C ALA A 258 -2.43 10.85 6.77
N LYS A 259 -1.54 11.08 7.73
CA LYS A 259 -1.72 10.66 9.12
C LYS A 259 -1.14 11.68 10.10
N SER A 260 -1.70 11.74 11.31
CA SER A 260 -1.02 12.44 12.40
C SER A 260 0.29 11.73 12.76
N LEU A 261 1.31 12.46 13.18
CA LEU A 261 2.54 11.88 13.73
C LEU A 261 2.30 11.22 15.09
N ASN A 262 1.22 11.58 15.79
CA ASN A 262 0.80 10.94 17.03
C ASN A 262 -0.69 10.58 16.96
N ASP A 263 -1.01 9.29 16.93
CA ASP A 263 -2.38 8.77 16.74
C ASP A 263 -2.80 7.74 17.78
N GLY A 264 -2.27 7.86 19.01
CA GLY A 264 -2.61 7.03 20.18
C GLY A 264 -2.03 5.61 20.14
N ASN A 265 -1.85 5.05 18.94
CA ASN A 265 -1.26 3.73 18.73
C ASN A 265 0.26 3.81 18.47
N ALA A 266 0.73 4.94 17.93
CA ALA A 266 2.15 5.24 17.80
C ALA A 266 2.41 6.75 17.89
N ASN A 267 3.62 7.12 18.34
CA ASN A 267 4.07 8.50 18.40
C ASN A 267 5.43 8.66 17.72
N PHE A 268 5.41 9.40 16.61
CA PHE A 268 6.57 9.68 15.75
C PHE A 268 7.01 11.15 15.82
N SER A 269 6.45 11.95 16.74
CA SER A 269 6.69 13.40 16.78
C SER A 269 8.15 13.76 17.03
N SER A 270 8.89 12.95 17.79
CA SER A 270 10.32 13.15 18.07
C SER A 270 11.26 12.50 17.06
N ALA A 271 10.75 11.66 16.14
CA ALA A 271 11.59 10.94 15.19
C ALA A 271 12.17 11.89 14.13
N GLY A 272 13.45 11.70 13.78
CA GLY A 272 14.08 12.34 12.62
C GLY A 272 13.92 11.56 11.32
N ALA A 273 13.67 10.25 11.42
CA ALA A 273 13.27 9.39 10.31
C ALA A 273 12.34 8.27 10.80
N ILE A 274 11.48 7.77 9.93
CA ILE A 274 10.63 6.60 10.20
C ILE A 274 10.67 5.60 9.04
N PRO A 275 10.55 4.29 9.31
CA PRO A 275 10.47 3.29 8.26
C PRO A 275 9.02 3.12 7.79
N VAL A 276 8.83 3.02 6.48
CA VAL A 276 7.53 2.80 5.85
C VAL A 276 7.62 1.67 4.84
N SER A 277 6.49 1.01 4.58
CA SER A 277 6.37 0.09 3.45
C SER A 277 5.03 0.29 2.77
N PHE A 278 5.01 0.08 1.46
CA PHE A 278 3.83 0.25 0.62
C PHE A 278 3.44 -1.07 -0.01
N ALA A 279 2.14 -1.27 -0.24
CA ALA A 279 1.64 -2.37 -1.05
C ALA A 279 0.53 -1.91 -1.99
N VAL A 280 0.48 -2.50 -3.19
CA VAL A 280 -0.57 -2.23 -4.17
C VAL A 280 -1.19 -3.53 -4.67
N TRP A 281 -2.48 -3.44 -5.00
CA TRP A 281 -3.27 -4.51 -5.60
C TRP A 281 -3.81 -4.03 -6.94
N ASP A 282 -3.64 -4.87 -7.96
CA ASP A 282 -4.24 -4.73 -9.31
C ASP A 282 -5.44 -5.69 -9.39
N GLY A 283 -6.64 -5.12 -9.43
CA GLY A 283 -7.91 -5.83 -9.43
C GLY A 283 -8.12 -6.66 -10.70
N GLY A 284 -7.59 -6.21 -11.83
CA GLY A 284 -7.62 -6.89 -13.13
C GLY A 284 -6.85 -8.22 -13.11
N LYS A 285 -5.86 -8.33 -12.23
CA LYS A 285 -5.14 -9.57 -11.92
C LYS A 285 -5.71 -10.35 -10.74
N LEU A 286 -6.91 -10.02 -10.27
CA LEU A 286 -7.58 -10.65 -9.14
C LEU A 286 -6.76 -10.56 -7.83
N ASN A 287 -6.00 -9.48 -7.67
CA ASN A 287 -5.19 -9.27 -6.48
C ASN A 287 -6.08 -8.94 -5.29
N ARG A 288 -5.85 -9.66 -4.18
CA ARG A 288 -6.40 -9.36 -2.86
C ARG A 288 -5.62 -10.10 -1.79
N GLY A 289 -5.72 -9.67 -0.54
CA GLY A 289 -5.03 -10.31 0.58
C GLY A 289 -3.53 -10.40 0.34
N GLY A 290 -2.96 -11.61 0.40
CA GLY A 290 -1.52 -11.86 0.23
C GLY A 290 -0.99 -11.72 -1.20
N VAL A 291 -1.85 -11.76 -2.23
CA VAL A 291 -1.40 -11.54 -3.62
C VAL A 291 -1.43 -10.05 -3.88
N LYS A 292 -0.24 -9.45 -3.84
CA LYS A 292 0.04 -8.01 -3.94
C LYS A 292 1.48 -7.78 -4.36
N LYS A 293 1.79 -6.57 -4.79
CA LYS A 293 3.18 -6.07 -4.85
C LYS A 293 3.45 -5.25 -3.59
N LEU A 294 4.63 -5.39 -2.98
CA LEU A 294 5.03 -4.63 -1.79
C LEU A 294 6.49 -4.15 -1.83
N SER A 295 6.78 -3.02 -1.20
CA SER A 295 8.15 -2.59 -0.95
C SER A 295 8.72 -3.30 0.27
N GLY A 296 10.06 -3.29 0.39
CA GLY A 296 10.70 -3.45 1.70
C GLY A 296 10.46 -2.23 2.61
N TRP A 297 11.07 -2.24 3.79
CA TRP A 297 11.14 -1.05 4.63
C TRP A 297 11.99 0.02 3.96
N THR A 298 11.44 1.21 3.80
CA THR A 298 12.07 2.39 3.20
C THR A 298 12.15 3.49 4.25
N ALA A 299 13.31 4.11 4.40
CA ALA A 299 13.47 5.21 5.34
C ALA A 299 12.81 6.48 4.79
N VAL A 300 12.04 7.17 5.64
CA VAL A 300 11.48 8.49 5.37
C VAL A 300 12.15 9.47 6.31
N LYS A 301 13.09 10.26 5.80
CA LYS A 301 13.84 11.26 6.56
C LYS A 301 13.08 12.59 6.57
N PHE A 302 12.89 13.16 7.75
CA PHE A 302 12.25 14.46 7.90
C PHE A 302 13.26 15.58 7.66
N VAL A 303 13.08 16.31 6.57
CA VAL A 303 13.97 17.41 6.19
C VAL A 303 13.92 18.49 7.26
N GLY A 304 15.06 18.83 7.85
CA GLY A 304 15.15 19.82 8.93
C GLY A 304 14.92 19.27 10.35
N LYS A 305 14.80 17.95 10.52
CA LYS A 305 14.85 17.30 11.84
C LYS A 305 16.12 16.44 11.98
N SER A 306 16.75 16.51 13.15
CA SER A 306 17.90 15.70 13.53
C SER A 306 17.49 14.26 13.90
N GLY A 307 18.44 13.33 13.82
CA GLY A 307 18.25 11.92 14.23
C GLY A 307 17.69 11.01 13.14
N GLY A 308 17.66 9.70 13.40
CA GLY A 308 17.22 8.68 12.44
C GLY A 308 18.29 8.27 11.41
N ASP A 309 19.53 8.71 11.56
CA ASP A 309 20.63 8.39 10.63
C ASP A 309 21.00 6.90 10.70
N ASP A 310 20.93 6.27 11.87
CA ASP A 310 21.13 4.83 12.02
C ASP A 310 20.06 4.01 11.28
N LEU A 311 18.81 4.48 11.31
CA LEU A 311 17.73 3.85 10.55
C LEU A 311 17.96 3.97 9.04
N VAL A 312 18.32 5.18 8.58
CA VAL A 312 18.63 5.42 7.17
C VAL A 312 19.79 4.52 6.74
N LYS A 313 20.88 4.48 7.52
CA LYS A 313 22.05 3.64 7.26
C LYS A 313 21.68 2.16 7.19
N GLU A 314 20.91 1.64 8.16
CA GLU A 314 20.50 0.24 8.18
C GLU A 314 19.67 -0.14 6.94
N LEU A 315 18.78 0.74 6.48
CA LEU A 315 17.90 0.45 5.35
C LEU A 315 18.54 0.67 3.97
N THR A 316 19.63 1.44 3.88
CA THR A 316 20.31 1.73 2.60
C THR A 316 21.61 0.97 2.40
N THR A 317 22.24 0.48 3.48
CA THR A 317 23.52 -0.25 3.38
C THR A 317 23.34 -1.57 2.62
N PRO A 318 24.03 -1.77 1.49
CA PRO A 318 24.01 -3.05 0.79
C PRO A 318 24.64 -4.17 1.63
N SER A 319 24.25 -5.42 1.35
CA SER A 319 24.97 -6.56 1.94
C SER A 319 26.39 -6.64 1.40
N THR A 320 27.36 -6.95 2.26
CA THR A 320 28.80 -7.03 1.91
C THR A 320 29.32 -8.47 1.76
N GLY A 321 28.46 -9.48 1.97
CA GLY A 321 28.85 -10.89 1.85
C GLY A 321 29.09 -11.35 0.42
N ASP A 322 29.76 -12.49 0.27
CA ASP A 322 29.94 -13.19 -1.01
C ASP A 322 28.68 -13.98 -1.37
N ALA A 323 27.93 -13.49 -2.36
CA ALA A 323 26.71 -14.12 -2.83
C ALA A 323 26.93 -15.50 -3.49
N LYS A 324 28.12 -15.78 -4.05
CA LYS A 324 28.42 -17.11 -4.63
C LYS A 324 28.61 -18.13 -3.52
N ALA A 325 29.40 -17.81 -2.51
CA ALA A 325 29.55 -18.65 -1.31
C ALA A 325 28.21 -18.80 -0.57
N GLY A 326 27.44 -17.71 -0.47
CA GLY A 326 26.11 -17.70 0.12
C GLY A 326 25.13 -18.63 -0.57
N LYS A 327 25.17 -18.70 -1.91
CA LYS A 327 24.34 -19.61 -2.69
C LYS A 327 24.55 -21.05 -2.30
N VAL A 328 25.82 -21.48 -2.20
CA VAL A 328 26.16 -22.86 -1.82
C VAL A 328 25.58 -23.20 -0.45
N ALA A 329 25.75 -22.32 0.53
CA ALA A 329 25.25 -22.52 1.89
C ALA A 329 23.71 -22.55 1.93
N VAL A 330 23.04 -21.62 1.25
CA VAL A 330 21.57 -21.53 1.24
C VAL A 330 20.94 -22.70 0.50
N ASP A 331 21.49 -23.13 -0.63
CA ASP A 331 20.99 -24.31 -1.35
C ASP A 331 21.07 -25.55 -0.46
N ALA A 332 22.21 -25.76 0.21
CA ALA A 332 22.46 -26.93 1.05
C ALA A 332 21.58 -26.96 2.31
N MET A 333 21.41 -25.82 2.98
CA MET A 333 20.74 -25.74 4.28
C MET A 333 19.25 -25.41 4.19
N CYS A 334 18.82 -24.69 3.15
CA CYS A 334 17.45 -24.15 3.07
C CYS A 334 16.60 -24.82 1.99
N GLY A 335 17.22 -25.42 0.97
CA GLY A 335 16.53 -25.95 -0.22
C GLY A 335 15.57 -27.12 0.02
N SER A 336 15.70 -27.82 1.15
CA SER A 336 14.79 -28.90 1.55
C SER A 336 13.44 -28.38 2.04
N CYS A 337 13.39 -27.17 2.60
CA CYS A 337 12.21 -26.60 3.24
C CYS A 337 11.62 -25.43 2.45
N HIS A 338 12.48 -24.63 1.80
CA HIS A 338 12.10 -23.44 1.06
C HIS A 338 12.16 -23.65 -0.46
N THR A 339 11.19 -23.08 -1.16
CA THR A 339 11.33 -22.85 -2.61
C THR A 339 12.33 -21.71 -2.82
N LEU A 340 13.40 -22.01 -3.55
CA LEU A 340 14.45 -21.07 -3.95
C LEU A 340 14.41 -20.91 -5.47
N ASN A 341 14.06 -19.73 -5.97
CA ASN A 341 13.87 -19.46 -7.40
C ASN A 341 12.85 -20.43 -8.06
N ALA A 342 13.24 -21.05 -9.18
CA ALA A 342 12.44 -22.04 -9.90
C ALA A 342 12.57 -23.47 -9.32
N SER A 343 13.51 -23.71 -8.39
CA SER A 343 13.69 -25.01 -7.77
C SER A 343 12.58 -25.30 -6.75
N LYS A 344 11.82 -26.37 -6.98
CA LYS A 344 10.69 -26.80 -6.14
C LYS A 344 10.99 -28.09 -5.39
N SER A 345 12.20 -28.23 -4.87
CA SER A 345 12.59 -29.38 -4.02
C SER A 345 11.80 -29.45 -2.72
N ALA A 346 11.38 -28.31 -2.18
CA ALA A 346 10.60 -28.25 -0.95
C ALA A 346 9.13 -28.68 -1.14
N PRO A 347 8.56 -29.47 -0.22
CA PRO A 347 7.14 -29.74 -0.19
C PRO A 347 6.33 -28.45 -0.18
N ALA A 348 5.24 -28.41 -0.95
CA ALA A 348 4.35 -27.26 -0.95
C ALA A 348 3.89 -26.95 0.48
N TYR A 349 3.89 -25.67 0.82
CA TYR A 349 3.38 -25.15 2.09
C TYR A 349 4.23 -25.44 3.34
N MET A 350 5.36 -26.13 3.23
CA MET A 350 6.25 -26.42 4.37
C MET A 350 6.88 -25.15 4.96
N ALA A 351 7.50 -24.32 4.12
CA ALA A 351 8.10 -23.04 4.50
C ALA A 351 7.81 -21.96 3.45
N PRO A 352 8.00 -20.66 3.77
CA PRO A 352 7.81 -19.56 2.83
C PRO A 352 8.58 -19.75 1.52
N ASN A 353 7.97 -19.39 0.40
CA ASN A 353 8.70 -19.26 -0.85
C ASN A 353 9.58 -18.00 -0.82
N LEU A 354 10.89 -18.19 -0.98
CA LEU A 354 11.91 -17.15 -0.86
C LEU A 354 12.32 -16.52 -2.19
N SER A 355 11.71 -16.89 -3.33
CA SER A 355 12.15 -16.45 -4.67
C SER A 355 12.13 -14.93 -4.88
N ASN A 356 11.41 -14.17 -4.04
CA ASN A 356 11.43 -12.70 -4.05
C ASN A 356 11.87 -12.06 -2.73
N ILE A 357 12.41 -12.85 -1.79
CA ILE A 357 12.71 -12.38 -0.43
C ILE A 357 13.68 -11.19 -0.41
N GLY A 358 14.60 -11.13 -1.37
CA GLY A 358 15.60 -10.08 -1.50
C GLY A 358 15.01 -8.72 -1.90
N GLY A 359 13.83 -8.71 -2.52
CA GLY A 359 13.13 -7.51 -2.94
C GLY A 359 12.47 -6.73 -1.80
N TYR A 360 12.04 -7.42 -0.74
CA TYR A 360 11.24 -6.81 0.33
C TYR A 360 11.75 -7.05 1.75
N SER A 361 12.83 -7.82 1.95
CA SER A 361 13.43 -8.03 3.28
C SER A 361 14.67 -7.17 3.50
N THR A 362 14.88 -6.72 4.74
CA THR A 362 16.12 -6.02 5.15
C THR A 362 17.25 -7.03 5.38
N ASN A 363 18.50 -6.57 5.36
CA ASN A 363 19.65 -7.42 5.65
C ASN A 363 19.57 -7.97 7.08
N ALA A 364 19.28 -7.11 8.06
CA ALA A 364 19.15 -7.52 9.45
C ALA A 364 18.01 -8.54 9.69
N TYR A 365 16.85 -8.38 9.03
CA TYR A 365 15.77 -9.36 9.15
C TYR A 365 16.20 -10.74 8.64
N LEU A 366 16.92 -10.80 7.52
CA LEU A 366 17.41 -12.06 6.96
C LEU A 366 18.46 -12.69 7.88
N ALA A 367 19.41 -11.90 8.38
CA ALA A 367 20.42 -12.38 9.33
C ALA A 367 19.79 -12.91 10.62
N GLU A 368 18.83 -12.18 11.19
CA GLU A 368 18.09 -12.60 12.38
C GLU A 368 17.27 -13.87 12.12
N SER A 369 16.59 -13.97 10.98
CA SER A 369 15.81 -15.16 10.62
C SER A 369 16.67 -16.42 10.51
N ILE A 370 17.95 -16.29 10.12
CA ILE A 370 18.91 -17.40 10.01
C ILE A 370 19.48 -17.78 11.38
N LYS A 371 19.87 -16.77 12.18
CA LYS A 371 20.57 -16.94 13.46
C LYS A 371 19.62 -17.26 14.61
N GLU A 372 18.47 -16.60 14.64
CA GLU A 372 17.48 -16.65 15.73
C GLU A 372 16.05 -16.77 15.17
N PRO A 373 15.67 -17.86 14.49
CA PRO A 373 14.36 -17.97 13.82
C PRO A 373 13.16 -17.72 14.76
N SER A 374 13.28 -18.08 16.03
CA SER A 374 12.23 -17.84 17.06
C SER A 374 12.02 -16.37 17.41
N ALA A 375 12.91 -15.45 17.00
CA ALA A 375 12.77 -14.02 17.26
C ALA A 375 11.85 -13.30 16.27
N VAL A 376 11.49 -13.94 15.15
CA VAL A 376 10.76 -13.35 14.02
C VAL A 376 9.59 -14.23 13.55
N ILE A 377 8.96 -14.92 14.50
CA ILE A 377 7.82 -15.79 14.19
C ILE A 377 6.67 -14.95 13.66
N VAL A 378 6.09 -15.39 12.54
CA VAL A 378 4.92 -14.75 11.91
C VAL A 378 3.68 -15.57 12.24
N PRO A 379 2.85 -15.14 13.22
CA PRO A 379 1.59 -15.80 13.52
C PRO A 379 0.71 -15.98 12.29
N GLY A 380 0.13 -17.17 12.18
CA GLY A 380 -0.82 -17.47 11.11
C GLY A 380 -0.20 -17.66 9.72
N TYR A 381 1.12 -17.89 9.65
CA TYR A 381 1.73 -18.40 8.42
C TYR A 381 1.04 -19.70 7.98
N ASN A 382 0.51 -19.66 6.75
CA ASN A 382 -0.01 -20.76 5.94
C ASN A 382 -1.14 -21.64 6.51
N ARG A 383 -2.40 -21.35 6.11
CA ARG A 383 -3.58 -22.20 6.44
C ARG A 383 -3.46 -23.63 5.90
N ASN A 384 -2.75 -23.76 4.80
CA ASN A 384 -2.76 -24.96 3.98
C ASN A 384 -1.57 -25.86 4.30
N ALA A 385 -0.74 -25.49 5.28
CA ALA A 385 0.34 -26.34 5.76
C ALA A 385 -0.27 -27.61 6.38
N HIS A 386 0.30 -28.77 6.05
CA HIS A 386 -0.08 -30.02 6.68
C HIS A 386 0.26 -29.96 8.18
N LYS A 387 -0.51 -30.67 9.02
CA LYS A 387 -0.32 -30.68 10.49
C LYS A 387 1.08 -31.13 10.95
N ALA A 388 1.80 -31.86 10.10
CA ALA A 388 3.18 -32.31 10.35
C ALA A 388 4.25 -31.26 9.98
N MET A 389 3.87 -30.20 9.26
CA MET A 389 4.77 -29.13 8.79
C MET A 389 4.45 -27.83 9.53
N LYS A 390 4.32 -27.90 10.86
CA LYS A 390 4.05 -26.71 11.68
C LYS A 390 5.22 -25.74 11.57
N TRP A 391 4.90 -24.47 11.45
CA TRP A 391 5.88 -23.37 11.39
C TRP A 391 6.48 -23.00 12.75
N TYR A 392 5.71 -23.21 13.81
CA TYR A 392 6.12 -23.00 15.19
C TYR A 392 5.36 -23.94 16.12
N ASN A 393 5.92 -24.18 17.29
CA ASN A 393 5.23 -24.75 18.43
C ASN A 393 4.82 -23.62 19.39
N VAL A 394 3.80 -23.88 20.19
CA VAL A 394 3.40 -23.00 21.30
C VAL A 394 3.78 -23.71 22.58
N ASP A 395 4.64 -23.09 23.38
CA ASP A 395 5.00 -23.62 24.69
C ASP A 395 3.77 -23.58 25.61
N ALA A 396 3.39 -24.73 26.16
CA ALA A 396 2.15 -24.85 26.93
C ALA A 396 2.17 -24.11 28.27
N LYS A 397 3.35 -23.79 28.82
CA LYS A 397 3.48 -23.13 30.13
C LYS A 397 3.50 -21.61 30.00
N THR A 398 4.18 -21.12 28.97
CA THR A 398 4.45 -19.70 28.75
C THR A 398 3.58 -19.08 27.67
N GLY A 399 2.94 -19.89 26.83
CA GLY A 399 2.21 -19.44 25.65
C GLY A 399 3.10 -18.91 24.52
N LYS A 400 4.43 -18.92 24.71
CA LYS A 400 5.39 -18.37 23.76
C LYS A 400 5.53 -19.25 22.52
N ARG A 401 5.60 -18.63 21.34
CA ARG A 401 5.89 -19.35 20.10
C ARG A 401 7.38 -19.65 19.97
N VAL A 402 7.71 -20.84 19.50
CA VAL A 402 9.09 -21.28 19.20
C VAL A 402 9.12 -21.82 17.78
N SER A 403 10.02 -21.32 16.95
CA SER A 403 10.16 -21.74 15.56
C SER A 403 10.51 -23.22 15.47
N THR A 404 9.95 -23.92 14.48
CA THR A 404 10.39 -25.29 14.14
C THR A 404 11.64 -25.29 13.25
N MET A 405 11.98 -24.14 12.64
CA MET A 405 13.26 -23.93 11.99
C MET A 405 14.33 -23.71 13.09
N PRO A 406 15.35 -24.58 13.19
CA PRO A 406 16.47 -24.35 14.10
C PRO A 406 17.34 -23.19 13.59
N PRO A 407 18.20 -22.60 14.43
CA PRO A 407 19.29 -21.75 13.96
C PRO A 407 20.08 -22.47 12.86
N MET A 408 20.16 -21.87 11.67
CA MET A 408 20.75 -22.54 10.51
C MET A 408 22.24 -22.28 10.39
N MET A 409 22.70 -21.13 10.89
CA MET A 409 24.10 -20.70 10.85
C MET A 409 24.41 -19.88 12.10
N THR A 410 25.62 -20.02 12.63
CA THR A 410 26.09 -19.27 13.81
C THR A 410 27.30 -18.37 13.49
N ASP A 411 28.02 -18.65 12.39
CA ASP A 411 29.14 -17.85 11.92
C ASP A 411 28.67 -16.60 11.16
N ASP A 412 29.10 -15.43 11.62
CA ASP A 412 28.62 -14.15 11.07
C ASP A 412 29.05 -13.94 9.60
N LYS A 413 30.19 -14.49 9.18
CA LYS A 413 30.64 -14.42 7.77
C LYS A 413 29.76 -15.28 6.87
N GLN A 414 29.43 -16.50 7.30
CA GLN A 414 28.52 -17.39 6.58
C GLN A 414 27.12 -16.78 6.48
N ILE A 415 26.61 -16.18 7.56
CA ILE A 415 25.34 -15.45 7.57
C ILE A 415 25.39 -14.29 6.58
N ALA A 416 26.44 -13.46 6.60
CA ALA A 416 26.58 -12.34 5.68
C ALA A 416 26.57 -12.79 4.21
N ASN A 417 27.27 -13.90 3.90
CA ASN A 417 27.25 -14.52 2.57
C ASN A 417 25.84 -14.99 2.19
N ALA A 418 25.15 -15.70 3.08
CA ALA A 418 23.78 -16.16 2.86
C ALA A 418 22.82 -14.98 2.63
N VAL A 419 22.93 -13.91 3.42
CA VAL A 419 22.15 -12.68 3.23
C VAL A 419 22.46 -12.06 1.87
N ALA A 420 23.73 -11.93 1.48
CA ALA A 420 24.11 -11.42 0.16
C ALA A 420 23.45 -12.20 -0.98
N TYR A 421 23.44 -13.55 -0.90
CA TYR A 421 22.73 -14.39 -1.86
C TYR A 421 21.22 -14.17 -1.83
N LEU A 422 20.58 -14.21 -0.66
CA LEU A 422 19.13 -14.02 -0.53
C LEU A 422 18.67 -12.64 -1.06
N LYS A 423 19.51 -11.61 -0.94
CA LYS A 423 19.26 -10.27 -1.52
C LYS A 423 19.28 -10.25 -3.06
N THR A 424 19.87 -11.25 -3.70
CA THR A 424 19.78 -11.45 -5.16
C THR A 424 18.45 -12.08 -5.60
N LEU A 425 17.73 -12.74 -4.69
CA LEU A 425 16.46 -13.41 -4.99
C LEU A 425 15.32 -12.41 -5.11
N LYS A 426 15.16 -11.88 -6.32
CA LYS A 426 14.11 -10.94 -6.69
C LYS A 426 13.90 -10.97 -8.20
N VAL A 427 12.65 -10.92 -8.62
CA VAL A 427 12.29 -10.75 -10.03
C VAL A 427 12.83 -9.41 -10.58
N GLY A 428 13.01 -9.36 -11.90
CA GLY A 428 13.27 -8.11 -12.62
C GLY A 428 12.16 -7.09 -12.41
N VAL A 429 12.46 -5.82 -12.68
CA VAL A 429 11.52 -4.69 -12.57
C VAL A 429 10.99 -4.35 -13.96
N GLU A 430 9.70 -4.03 -14.05
CA GLU A 430 9.05 -3.55 -15.29
C GLU A 430 9.31 -2.06 -15.58
#